data_AF-A0A3D5YC21-F1
#
_entry.id   AF-A0A3D5YC21-F1
#
_cell.length_a   1.000
_cell.length_b   1.000
_cell.length_c   1.000
_cell.angle_alpha   90.00
_cell.angle_beta   90.00
_cell.angle_gamma   90.00
#
_symmetry.space_group_name_H-M   'P 1'
#
loop_
_entity.id
_entity.type
_entity.pdbx_description
1 polymer ?
#
loop_
_entity_poly.entity_id
_entity_poly.type
_entity_poly.pdbx_seq_one_letter_code
_entity_poly.pdbx_strand_id
1 'polypeptide(L)'
;MNVEIDRRPIWIIVISKGLRPLFFLGLGLLFLYLINLPTPEGLTIQGQRAISLFVVCMILWVTGMLPLAITSLFAIVTVPLLGILDRKETYALFGNEAVFFILGAFIIAGAVMHSGLSSRIALAIMNRFGSTQTGLLASIYLLAASLSFFMSEHAVAAMLFPIVLEIAKGLNLRPGKSSYGKALFLSLAWGCVIGGVATFLGGARVPLAVGMLKEATGVNIDFFEYMVVVFPTV
;
A
#
# COMPACT_ATOMS: atom_id res chain seq x y z
N MET A 1 21.19 17.48 -21.62
CA MET A 1 20.42 16.22 -21.77
C MET A 1 21.40 15.08 -21.56
N ASN A 2 21.49 14.52 -20.34
CA ASN A 2 22.41 13.41 -20.07
C ASN A 2 21.85 12.15 -20.72
N VAL A 3 22.45 11.74 -21.83
CA VAL A 3 22.13 10.46 -22.49
C VAL A 3 22.83 9.36 -21.70
N GLU A 4 22.09 8.68 -20.83
CA GLU A 4 22.57 7.44 -20.21
C GLU A 4 22.59 6.33 -21.27
N ILE A 5 23.79 5.95 -21.71
CA ILE A 5 23.99 4.85 -22.64
C ILE A 5 23.94 3.54 -21.85
N ASP A 6 22.83 2.81 -21.99
CA ASP A 6 22.65 1.48 -21.41
C ASP A 6 23.69 0.50 -22.00
N ARG A 7 24.65 0.06 -21.17
CA ARG A 7 25.74 -0.85 -21.57
C ARG A 7 25.36 -2.33 -21.50
N ARG A 8 24.10 -2.66 -21.21
CA ARG A 8 23.66 -4.06 -21.18
C ARG A 8 23.80 -4.69 -22.58
N PRO A 9 24.14 -5.99 -22.67
CA PRO A 9 24.14 -6.70 -23.93
C PRO A 9 22.82 -6.54 -24.70
N ILE A 10 22.87 -6.36 -26.01
CA ILE A 10 21.70 -6.06 -26.87
C ILE A 10 20.58 -7.09 -26.67
N TRP A 11 20.94 -8.37 -26.53
CA TRP A 11 19.97 -9.45 -26.27
C TRP A 11 19.22 -9.27 -24.94
N ILE A 12 19.87 -8.78 -23.87
CA ILE A 12 19.20 -8.47 -22.59
C ILE A 12 18.26 -7.27 -22.74
N ILE A 13 18.65 -6.25 -23.52
CA ILE A 13 17.79 -5.09 -23.78
C ILE A 13 16.56 -5.51 -24.60
N VAL A 14 16.76 -6.31 -25.64
CA VAL A 14 15.67 -6.85 -26.48
C VAL A 14 14.76 -7.77 -25.67
N ILE A 15 15.30 -8.65 -24.84
CA ILE A 15 14.53 -9.51 -23.94
C ILE A 15 13.75 -8.67 -22.94
N SER A 16 14.40 -7.72 -22.25
CA SER A 16 13.73 -6.88 -21.24
C SER A 16 12.62 -5.99 -21.82
N LYS A 17 12.78 -5.52 -23.06
CA LYS A 17 11.76 -4.71 -23.77
C LYS A 17 10.71 -5.56 -24.48
N GLY A 18 11.05 -6.76 -24.95
CA GLY A 18 10.15 -7.69 -25.64
C GLY A 18 9.30 -8.55 -24.70
N LEU A 19 9.76 -8.79 -23.46
CA LEU A 19 9.01 -9.52 -22.44
C LEU A 19 7.72 -8.82 -22.02
N ARG A 20 7.73 -7.48 -21.96
CA ARG A 20 6.55 -6.69 -21.57
C ARG A 20 5.36 -6.86 -22.53
N PRO A 21 5.49 -6.61 -23.84
CA PRO A 21 4.38 -6.81 -24.77
C PRO A 21 3.96 -8.28 -24.86
N LEU A 22 4.90 -9.23 -24.81
CA LEU A 22 4.58 -10.66 -24.76
C LEU A 22 3.76 -11.02 -23.51
N PHE A 23 4.09 -10.43 -22.36
CA PHE A 23 3.31 -10.62 -21.14
C PHE A 23 1.89 -10.10 -21.29
N PHE A 24 1.70 -8.87 -21.78
CA PHE A 24 0.36 -8.30 -21.97
C PHE A 24 -0.44 -9.10 -23.01
N LEU A 25 0.21 -9.60 -24.05
CA LEU A 25 -0.42 -10.48 -25.03
C LEU A 25 -0.85 -11.80 -24.39
N GLY A 26 0.01 -12.44 -23.59
CA GLY A 26 -0.32 -13.64 -22.81
C GLY A 26 -1.47 -13.41 -21.82
N LEU A 27 -1.48 -12.27 -21.15
CA LEU A 27 -2.55 -11.87 -20.23
C LEU A 27 -3.89 -11.67 -20.97
N GLY A 28 -3.85 -11.05 -22.15
CA GLY A 28 -5.02 -10.90 -23.01
C GLY A 28 -5.55 -12.23 -23.53
N LEU A 29 -4.67 -13.14 -23.94
CA LEU A 29 -5.04 -14.51 -24.33
C LEU A 29 -5.64 -15.30 -23.16
N LEU A 30 -5.05 -15.19 -21.97
CA LEU A 30 -5.59 -15.79 -20.75
C LEU A 30 -7.00 -15.25 -20.45
N PHE A 31 -7.19 -13.94 -20.54
CA PHE A 31 -8.48 -13.32 -20.32
C PHE A 31 -9.56 -13.81 -21.31
N LEU A 32 -9.21 -13.85 -22.60
CA LEU A 32 -10.10 -14.40 -23.64
C LEU A 32 -10.41 -15.86 -23.39
N TYR A 33 -9.42 -16.65 -22.99
CA TYR A 33 -9.63 -18.06 -22.63
C TYR A 33 -10.62 -18.20 -21.48
N LEU A 34 -10.44 -17.44 -20.38
CA LEU A 34 -11.30 -17.52 -19.19
C LEU A 34 -12.76 -17.12 -19.46
N ILE A 35 -13.00 -16.11 -20.30
CA ILE A 35 -14.36 -15.68 -20.66
C ILE A 35 -15.08 -16.70 -21.55
N ASN A 36 -14.35 -17.45 -22.37
CA ASN A 36 -14.93 -18.44 -23.30
C ASN A 36 -15.03 -19.85 -22.71
N LEU A 37 -14.57 -20.06 -21.46
CA LEU A 37 -14.80 -21.33 -20.77
C LEU A 37 -16.31 -21.58 -20.57
N PRO A 38 -16.75 -22.85 -20.56
CA PRO A 38 -18.12 -23.16 -20.19
C PRO A 38 -18.39 -22.66 -18.77
N THR A 39 -19.48 -21.91 -18.61
CA THR A 39 -19.87 -21.34 -17.33
C THR A 39 -20.15 -22.47 -16.33
N PRO A 40 -19.46 -22.50 -15.17
CA PRO A 40 -19.72 -23.51 -14.14
C PRO A 40 -21.18 -23.50 -13.67
N GLU A 41 -21.71 -24.66 -13.32
CA GLU A 41 -23.08 -24.76 -12.77
C GLU A 41 -23.23 -23.86 -11.53
N GLY A 42 -24.31 -23.08 -11.50
CA GLY A 42 -24.60 -22.13 -10.41
C GLY A 42 -23.96 -20.76 -10.56
N LEU A 43 -23.10 -20.51 -11.55
CA LEU A 43 -22.49 -19.19 -11.79
C LEU A 43 -23.20 -18.45 -12.92
N THR A 44 -23.46 -17.15 -12.73
CA THR A 44 -23.96 -16.29 -13.80
C THR A 44 -22.85 -15.95 -14.80
N ILE A 45 -23.23 -15.62 -16.03
CA ILE A 45 -22.30 -15.15 -17.07
C ILE A 45 -21.56 -13.88 -16.59
N GLN A 46 -22.27 -12.99 -15.91
CA GLN A 46 -21.69 -11.78 -15.29
C GLN A 46 -20.66 -12.16 -14.23
N GLY A 47 -20.96 -13.15 -13.38
CA GLY A 47 -20.05 -13.67 -12.36
C GLY A 47 -18.77 -14.25 -12.95
N GLN A 48 -18.87 -15.04 -14.03
CA GLN A 48 -17.71 -15.57 -14.74
C GLN A 48 -16.84 -14.43 -15.32
N ARG A 49 -17.46 -13.43 -15.94
CA ARG A 49 -16.74 -12.26 -16.49
C ARG A 49 -16.05 -11.46 -15.38
N ALA A 50 -16.71 -11.26 -14.24
CA ALA A 50 -16.14 -10.59 -13.08
C ALA A 50 -14.91 -11.32 -12.52
N ILE A 51 -15.00 -12.64 -12.34
CA ILE A 51 -13.87 -13.46 -11.87
C ILE A 51 -12.73 -13.45 -12.90
N SER A 52 -13.05 -13.56 -14.19
CA SER A 52 -12.05 -13.51 -15.26
C SER A 52 -11.26 -12.20 -15.24
N LEU A 53 -11.96 -11.06 -15.12
CA LEU A 53 -11.34 -9.76 -14.97
C LEU A 53 -10.55 -9.65 -13.67
N PHE A 54 -11.07 -10.17 -12.56
CA PHE A 54 -10.38 -10.17 -11.28
C PHE A 54 -9.06 -10.94 -11.33
N VAL A 55 -9.00 -12.10 -12.00
CA VAL A 55 -7.76 -12.87 -12.20
C VAL A 55 -6.72 -12.05 -12.96
N VAL A 56 -7.13 -11.34 -14.02
CA VAL A 56 -6.25 -10.43 -14.78
C VAL A 56 -5.71 -9.32 -13.89
N CYS A 57 -6.57 -8.65 -13.12
CA CYS A 57 -6.18 -7.60 -12.18
C CYS A 57 -5.24 -8.12 -11.09
N MET A 58 -5.52 -9.30 -10.54
CA MET A 58 -4.68 -9.96 -9.53
C MET A 58 -3.29 -10.23 -10.09
N ILE A 59 -3.17 -10.79 -11.28
CA ILE A 59 -1.88 -11.04 -11.94
C ILE A 59 -1.13 -9.71 -12.15
N LEU A 60 -1.81 -8.65 -12.62
CA LEU A 60 -1.20 -7.32 -12.78
C LEU A 60 -0.71 -6.72 -11.47
N TRP A 61 -1.48 -6.87 -10.38
CA TRP A 61 -1.09 -6.39 -9.05
C TRP A 61 0.09 -7.16 -8.46
N VAL A 62 0.07 -8.50 -8.53
CA VAL A 62 1.15 -9.35 -8.01
C VAL A 62 2.45 -9.16 -8.80
N THR A 63 2.36 -9.02 -10.12
CA THR A 63 3.53 -8.83 -10.97
C THR A 63 4.08 -7.40 -10.97
N GLY A 64 3.30 -6.43 -10.50
CA GLY A 64 3.69 -5.02 -10.47
C GLY A 64 3.97 -4.41 -11.86
N MET A 65 3.45 -5.03 -12.93
CA MET A 65 3.75 -4.59 -14.30
C MET A 65 3.06 -3.29 -14.69
N LEU A 66 1.90 -3.04 -14.08
CA LEU A 66 1.24 -1.75 -14.10
C LEU A 66 1.13 -1.24 -12.65
N PRO A 67 1.28 0.07 -12.42
CA PRO A 67 0.95 0.68 -11.13
C PRO A 67 -0.46 0.29 -10.69
N LEU A 68 -0.63 0.04 -9.38
CA LEU A 68 -1.91 -0.41 -8.79
C LEU A 68 -3.10 0.45 -9.26
N ALA A 69 -2.92 1.78 -9.27
CA ALA A 69 -3.95 2.73 -9.70
C ALA A 69 -4.34 2.57 -11.18
N ILE A 70 -3.38 2.30 -12.07
CA ILE A 70 -3.65 2.09 -13.50
C ILE A 70 -4.43 0.80 -13.70
N THR A 71 -4.07 -0.27 -12.99
CA THR A 71 -4.83 -1.53 -13.01
C THR A 71 -6.25 -1.35 -12.49
N SER A 72 -6.45 -0.55 -11.42
CA SER A 72 -7.79 -0.25 -10.91
C SER A 72 -8.63 0.58 -11.89
N LEU A 73 -8.04 1.55 -12.58
CA LEU A 73 -8.70 2.31 -13.65
C LEU A 73 -9.03 1.43 -14.87
N PHE A 74 -8.17 0.49 -15.20
CA PHE A 74 -8.48 -0.52 -16.21
C PHE A 74 -9.70 -1.37 -15.80
N ALA A 75 -9.75 -1.83 -14.55
CA ALA A 75 -10.86 -2.63 -14.04
C ALA A 75 -12.19 -1.87 -14.10
N ILE A 76 -12.24 -0.63 -13.59
CA ILE A 76 -13.49 0.15 -13.53
C ILE A 76 -14.07 0.48 -14.92
N VAL A 77 -13.21 0.66 -15.92
CA VAL A 77 -13.64 0.85 -17.32
C VAL A 77 -14.12 -0.47 -17.93
N THR A 78 -13.46 -1.57 -17.60
CA THR A 78 -13.73 -2.88 -18.21
C THR A 78 -15.01 -3.53 -17.68
N VAL A 79 -15.37 -3.31 -16.42
CA VAL A 79 -16.60 -3.86 -15.80
C VAL A 79 -17.87 -3.58 -16.64
N PRO A 80 -18.22 -2.32 -16.99
CA PRO A 80 -19.40 -2.03 -17.78
C PRO A 80 -19.23 -2.42 -19.25
N LEU A 81 -18.01 -2.38 -19.80
CA LEU A 81 -17.75 -2.84 -21.18
C LEU A 81 -18.03 -4.34 -21.35
N LEU A 82 -17.81 -5.13 -20.30
CA LEU A 82 -18.14 -6.54 -20.27
C LEU A 82 -19.60 -6.81 -19.88
N GLY A 83 -20.39 -5.77 -19.59
CA GLY A 83 -21.77 -5.92 -19.11
C GLY A 83 -21.88 -6.68 -17.78
N ILE A 84 -20.86 -6.56 -16.92
CA ILE A 84 -20.87 -7.16 -15.58
C ILE A 84 -21.84 -6.41 -14.66
N LEU A 85 -21.74 -5.08 -14.66
CA LEU A 85 -22.63 -4.14 -13.95
C LEU A 85 -22.93 -2.95 -14.87
N ASP A 86 -24.01 -2.21 -14.59
CA ASP A 86 -24.27 -0.96 -15.30
C ASP A 86 -23.21 0.11 -14.97
N ARG A 87 -23.04 1.09 -15.86
CA ARG A 87 -22.11 2.21 -15.68
C ARG A 87 -22.39 2.99 -14.39
N LYS A 88 -23.67 3.25 -14.08
CA LYS A 88 -24.04 4.02 -12.89
C LYS A 88 -23.67 3.28 -11.61
N GLU A 89 -23.97 1.98 -11.56
CA GLU A 89 -23.63 1.11 -10.43
C GLU A 89 -22.12 0.97 -10.27
N THR A 90 -21.40 0.69 -11.36
CA THR A 90 -19.94 0.53 -11.34
C THR A 90 -19.24 1.76 -10.77
N TYR A 91 -19.58 2.95 -11.25
CA TYR A 91 -18.91 4.17 -10.82
C TYR A 91 -19.33 4.62 -9.41
N ALA A 92 -20.53 4.25 -8.96
CA ALA A 92 -20.96 4.49 -7.58
C ALA A 92 -20.08 3.77 -6.56
N LEU A 93 -19.56 2.58 -6.88
CA LEU A 93 -18.66 1.81 -6.00
C LEU A 93 -17.34 2.55 -5.69
N PHE A 94 -16.92 3.50 -6.52
CA PHE A 94 -15.72 4.30 -6.28
C PHE A 94 -15.94 5.41 -5.24
N GLY A 95 -17.20 5.77 -4.98
CA GLY A 95 -17.59 6.83 -4.05
C GLY A 95 -17.98 6.32 -2.67
N ASN A 96 -17.49 5.16 -2.22
CA ASN A 96 -17.88 4.62 -0.92
C ASN A 96 -17.31 5.45 0.25
N GLU A 97 -17.94 5.31 1.43
CA GLU A 97 -17.56 6.05 2.64
C GLU A 97 -16.08 5.85 3.01
N ALA A 98 -15.56 4.63 2.83
CA ALA A 98 -14.17 4.30 3.15
C ALA A 98 -13.16 5.10 2.30
N VAL A 99 -13.43 5.29 1.01
CA VAL A 99 -12.57 6.07 0.10
C VAL A 99 -12.49 7.53 0.56
N PHE A 100 -13.64 8.15 0.87
CA PHE A 100 -13.67 9.52 1.36
C PHE A 100 -13.04 9.69 2.74
N PHE A 101 -13.21 8.70 3.62
CA PHE A 101 -12.53 8.67 4.91
C PHE A 101 -11.00 8.65 4.74
N ILE A 102 -10.48 7.75 3.91
CA ILE A 102 -9.03 7.64 3.62
C ILE A 102 -8.52 8.96 3.01
N LEU A 103 -9.28 9.56 2.09
CA LEU A 103 -8.92 10.84 1.48
C LEU A 103 -8.79 11.96 2.54
N GLY A 104 -9.77 12.09 3.44
CA GLY A 104 -9.72 13.05 4.54
C GLY A 104 -8.53 12.83 5.48
N ALA A 105 -8.28 11.57 5.85
CA ALA A 105 -7.13 11.19 6.67
C ALA A 105 -5.79 11.59 6.03
N PHE A 106 -5.64 11.36 4.71
CA PHE A 106 -4.44 11.75 3.98
C PHE A 106 -4.25 13.26 3.84
N ILE A 107 -5.33 14.03 3.70
CA ILE A 107 -5.27 15.50 3.69
C ILE A 107 -4.73 16.02 5.02
N ILE A 108 -5.26 15.53 6.15
CA ILE A 108 -4.82 15.92 7.49
C ILE A 108 -3.36 15.53 7.72
N ALA A 109 -3.01 14.28 7.39
CA ALA A 109 -1.64 13.78 7.49
C ALA A 109 -0.67 14.63 6.66
N GLY A 110 -1.03 14.94 5.41
CA GLY A 110 -0.24 15.78 4.52
C GLY A 110 -0.01 17.18 5.08
N ALA A 111 -1.03 17.80 5.69
CA ALA A 111 -0.89 19.11 6.34
C ALA A 111 0.07 19.07 7.55
N VAL A 112 -0.05 18.05 8.40
CA VAL A 112 0.85 17.84 9.56
C VAL A 112 2.29 17.64 9.09
N MET A 113 2.51 16.83 8.06
CA MET A 113 3.84 16.62 7.48
C MET A 113 4.42 17.89 6.86
N HIS A 114 3.62 18.63 6.09
CA HIS A 114 4.04 19.86 5.43
C HIS A 114 4.43 20.95 6.44
N SER A 115 3.74 21.01 7.59
CA SER A 115 4.10 21.95 8.68
C SER A 115 5.46 21.63 9.35
N GLY A 116 6.00 20.43 9.13
CA GLY A 116 7.22 19.94 9.78
C GLY A 116 7.01 19.52 11.24
N LEU A 117 5.79 19.56 11.78
CA LEU A 117 5.49 19.20 13.17
C LEU A 117 5.93 17.77 13.48
N SER A 118 5.57 16.82 12.62
CA SER A 118 5.92 15.41 12.77
C SER A 118 7.44 15.16 12.78
N SER A 119 8.20 15.88 11.95
CA SER A 119 9.67 15.81 11.93
C SER A 119 10.30 16.41 13.19
N ARG A 120 9.75 17.52 13.72
CA ARG A 120 10.23 18.12 14.98
C ARG A 120 9.99 17.19 16.16
N ILE A 121 8.81 16.57 16.24
CA ILE A 121 8.48 15.58 17.28
C ILE A 121 9.45 14.39 17.19
N ALA A 122 9.67 13.88 15.99
CA ALA A 122 10.60 12.78 15.76
C ALA A 122 12.00 13.08 16.29
N LEU A 123 12.58 14.20 15.86
CA LEU A 123 13.91 14.66 16.28
C LEU A 123 13.99 14.90 17.79
N ALA A 124 12.97 15.51 18.39
CA ALA A 124 12.93 15.75 19.83
C ALA A 124 12.96 14.44 20.64
N ILE A 125 12.19 13.43 20.22
CA ILE A 125 12.14 12.13 20.88
C ILE A 125 13.48 11.40 20.74
N MET A 126 14.07 11.35 19.54
CA MET A 126 15.36 10.69 19.37
C MET A 126 16.50 11.41 20.10
N ASN A 127 16.49 12.75 20.17
CA ASN A 127 17.48 13.48 20.95
C ASN A 127 17.35 13.21 22.45
N ARG A 128 16.12 12.96 22.94
CA ARG A 128 15.86 12.72 24.36
C ARG A 128 16.15 11.28 24.79
N PHE A 129 15.83 10.31 23.95
CA PHE A 129 15.81 8.88 24.30
C PHE A 129 16.77 8.02 23.46
N GLY A 130 17.43 8.58 22.44
CA GLY A 130 18.33 7.89 21.52
C GLY A 130 19.79 7.81 21.96
N SER A 131 20.10 8.14 23.22
CA SER A 131 21.48 8.19 23.72
C SER A 131 22.16 6.82 23.86
N THR A 132 21.39 5.74 23.89
CA THR A 132 21.88 4.36 23.97
C THR A 132 21.45 3.57 22.74
N GLN A 133 22.17 2.49 22.43
CA GLN A 133 21.86 1.66 21.27
C GLN A 133 20.43 1.10 21.31
N THR A 134 20.01 0.58 22.47
CA THR A 134 18.67 0.06 22.70
C THR A 134 17.62 1.18 22.77
N GLY A 135 17.96 2.32 23.39
CA GLY A 135 17.09 3.48 23.47
C GLY A 135 16.75 4.04 22.09
N LEU A 136 17.73 4.10 21.17
CA LEU A 136 17.49 4.54 19.80
C LEU A 136 16.58 3.57 19.02
N LEU A 137 16.80 2.27 19.14
CA LEU A 137 15.93 1.25 18.50
C LEU A 137 14.49 1.35 19.00
N ALA A 138 14.32 1.41 20.33
CA ALA A 138 13.01 1.54 20.95
C ALA A 138 12.34 2.87 20.56
N SER A 139 13.10 3.97 20.52
CA SER A 139 12.59 5.28 20.11
C SER A 139 12.08 5.24 18.67
N ILE A 140 12.85 4.68 17.73
CA ILE A 140 12.43 4.57 16.33
C ILE A 140 11.18 3.71 16.20
N TYR A 141 11.16 2.55 16.85
CA TYR A 141 10.02 1.63 16.82
C TYR A 141 8.75 2.29 17.38
N LEU A 142 8.80 2.80 18.61
CA LEU A 142 7.65 3.37 19.30
C LEU A 142 7.15 4.64 18.61
N LEU A 143 8.08 5.46 18.09
CA LEU A 143 7.72 6.65 17.33
C LEU A 143 7.03 6.28 16.02
N ALA A 144 7.57 5.32 15.27
CA ALA A 144 6.98 4.86 14.03
C ALA A 144 5.58 4.27 14.27
N ALA A 145 5.41 3.47 15.31
CA ALA A 145 4.12 2.93 15.71
C ALA A 145 3.12 4.04 16.10
N SER A 146 3.54 4.94 16.98
CA SER A 146 2.67 6.02 17.49
C SER A 146 2.25 6.99 16.40
N LEU A 147 3.16 7.37 15.50
CA LEU A 147 2.82 8.23 14.37
C LEU A 147 1.88 7.51 13.39
N SER A 148 2.03 6.20 13.23
CA SER A 148 1.15 5.40 12.36
C SER A 148 -0.26 5.23 12.93
N PHE A 149 -0.55 5.70 14.16
CA PHE A 149 -1.93 5.83 14.64
C PHE A 149 -2.68 7.00 14.00
N PHE A 150 -1.96 7.99 13.48
CA PHE A 150 -2.54 9.26 13.03
C PHE A 150 -2.33 9.52 11.53
N MET A 151 -1.38 8.84 10.90
CA MET A 151 -1.09 8.97 9.48
C MET A 151 -0.70 7.64 8.87
N SER A 152 -0.68 7.56 7.54
CA SER A 152 -0.40 6.30 6.86
C SER A 152 0.99 5.75 7.19
N GLU A 153 1.09 4.44 7.41
CA GLU A 153 2.36 3.75 7.65
C GLU A 153 3.43 4.07 6.58
N HIS A 154 3.00 4.30 5.34
CA HIS A 154 3.85 4.68 4.21
C HIS A 154 4.39 6.12 4.36
N ALA A 155 3.55 7.04 4.83
CA ALA A 155 3.93 8.42 5.09
C ALA A 155 4.91 8.53 6.27
N VAL A 156 4.66 7.79 7.35
CA VAL A 156 5.58 7.70 8.49
C VAL A 156 6.94 7.15 8.05
N ALA A 157 6.94 6.05 7.28
CA ALA A 157 8.16 5.46 6.76
C ALA A 157 8.94 6.45 5.89
N ALA A 158 8.28 7.11 4.94
CA ALA A 158 8.91 8.10 4.06
C ALA A 158 9.53 9.29 4.83
N MET A 159 8.89 9.71 5.93
CA MET A 159 9.39 10.79 6.77
C MET A 159 10.57 10.38 7.66
N LEU A 160 10.47 9.22 8.33
CA LEU A 160 11.49 8.76 9.28
C LEU A 160 12.70 8.14 8.59
N PHE A 161 12.53 7.56 7.41
CA PHE A 161 13.62 6.92 6.66
C PHE A 161 14.85 7.82 6.48
N PRO A 162 14.76 9.07 5.95
CA PRO A 162 15.92 9.93 5.82
C PRO A 162 16.58 10.26 7.17
N ILE A 163 15.78 10.39 8.24
CA ILE A 163 16.28 10.67 9.59
C ILE A 163 17.09 9.49 10.11
N VAL A 164 16.55 8.27 10.02
CA VAL A 164 17.23 7.03 10.42
C VAL A 164 18.50 6.80 9.59
N LEU A 165 18.45 7.14 8.29
CA LEU A 165 19.60 7.06 7.40
C LEU A 165 20.74 7.99 7.83
N GLU A 166 20.44 9.25 8.19
CA GLU A 166 21.44 10.20 8.67
C GLU A 166 22.04 9.77 10.02
N ILE A 167 21.23 9.20 10.92
CA ILE A 167 21.74 8.63 12.18
C ILE A 167 22.68 7.45 11.90
N ALA A 168 22.31 6.55 10.99
CA ALA A 168 23.17 5.41 10.62
C ALA A 168 24.49 5.86 10.00
N LYS A 169 24.49 6.91 9.19
CA LYS A 169 25.70 7.53 8.64
C LYS A 169 26.56 8.19 9.72
N GLY A 170 25.96 8.96 10.63
CA GLY A 170 26.66 9.59 11.74
C GLY A 170 27.34 8.59 12.69
N LEU A 171 26.75 7.40 12.83
CA LEU A 171 27.31 6.28 13.58
C LEU A 171 28.31 5.43 12.77
N ASN A 172 28.67 5.84 11.55
CA ASN A 172 29.58 5.12 10.63
C ASN A 172 29.15 3.66 10.36
N LEU A 173 27.86 3.38 10.32
CA LEU A 173 27.33 2.04 10.09
C LEU A 173 27.37 1.70 8.59
N ARG A 174 28.09 0.64 8.23
CA ARG A 174 28.19 0.19 6.83
C ARG A 174 26.88 -0.47 6.36
N PRO A 175 26.26 -0.01 5.26
CA PRO A 175 25.09 -0.65 4.67
C PRO A 175 25.30 -2.15 4.41
N GLY A 176 24.31 -2.98 4.75
CA GLY A 176 24.35 -4.43 4.55
C GLY A 176 25.29 -5.22 5.49
N LYS A 177 26.25 -4.56 6.15
CA LYS A 177 27.25 -5.23 7.03
C LYS A 177 26.95 -5.06 8.52
N SER A 178 26.45 -3.90 8.94
CA SER A 178 26.15 -3.65 10.36
C SER A 178 24.82 -4.30 10.78
N SER A 179 24.86 -5.18 11.78
CA SER A 179 23.65 -5.74 12.42
C SER A 179 22.81 -4.66 13.08
N TYR A 180 23.47 -3.69 13.73
CA TYR A 180 22.80 -2.55 14.35
C TYR A 180 22.12 -1.64 13.31
N GLY A 181 22.79 -1.38 12.18
CA GLY A 181 22.19 -0.64 11.07
C GLY A 181 20.93 -1.33 10.53
N LYS A 182 20.98 -2.64 10.33
CA LYS A 182 19.80 -3.44 9.94
C LYS A 182 18.69 -3.34 10.98
N ALA A 183 19.03 -3.41 12.27
CA ALA A 183 18.08 -3.31 13.35
C ALA A 183 17.35 -1.95 13.36
N LEU A 184 18.04 -0.82 13.09
CA LEU A 184 17.40 0.50 13.02
C LEU A 184 16.30 0.57 11.96
N PHE A 185 16.58 0.07 10.75
CA PHE A 185 15.59 0.05 9.68
C PHE A 185 14.48 -1.00 9.92
N LEU A 186 14.80 -2.11 10.58
CA LEU A 186 13.83 -3.13 10.96
C LEU A 186 12.87 -2.60 12.05
N SER A 187 13.38 -1.85 13.03
CA SER A 187 12.58 -1.15 14.04
C SER A 187 11.63 -0.14 13.39
N LEU A 188 12.10 0.63 12.41
CA LEU A 188 11.24 1.53 11.65
C LEU A 188 10.14 0.77 10.90
N ALA A 189 10.50 -0.28 10.17
CA ALA A 189 9.56 -1.05 9.36
C ALA A 189 8.46 -1.70 10.22
N TRP A 190 8.83 -2.40 11.30
CA TRP A 190 7.87 -3.04 12.18
C TRP A 190 7.03 -2.04 12.96
N GLY A 191 7.62 -0.94 13.42
CA GLY A 191 6.86 0.12 14.07
C GLY A 191 5.77 0.67 13.16
N CYS A 192 6.09 0.98 11.90
CA CYS A 192 5.09 1.45 10.93
C CYS A 192 3.96 0.43 10.71
N VAL A 193 4.29 -0.85 10.49
CA VAL A 193 3.30 -1.90 10.17
C VAL A 193 2.39 -2.19 11.37
N ILE A 194 2.96 -2.32 12.57
CA ILE A 194 2.20 -2.63 13.79
C ILE A 194 1.35 -1.41 14.20
N GLY A 195 1.90 -0.20 14.10
CA GLY A 195 1.11 1.00 14.37
C GLY A 195 -0.01 1.24 13.37
N GLY A 196 0.20 0.90 12.09
CA GLY A 196 -0.76 1.14 11.01
C GLY A 196 -2.08 0.38 11.14
N VAL A 197 -2.14 -0.67 11.95
CA VAL A 197 -3.38 -1.43 12.21
C VAL A 197 -4.18 -0.93 13.41
N ALA A 198 -3.63 -0.05 14.25
CA ALA A 198 -4.28 0.37 15.49
C ALA A 198 -5.54 1.23 15.29
N THR A 199 -5.62 2.00 14.20
CA THR A 199 -6.71 2.94 13.93
C THR A 199 -7.07 2.94 12.45
N PHE A 200 -8.22 3.54 12.08
CA PHE A 200 -8.60 3.71 10.67
C PHE A 200 -7.65 4.65 9.89
N LEU A 201 -6.90 5.50 10.59
CA LEU A 201 -6.03 6.51 9.98
C LEU A 201 -4.67 5.94 9.57
N GLY A 202 -4.25 4.84 10.21
CA GLY A 202 -2.92 4.26 10.01
C GLY A 202 -2.73 3.50 8.71
N GLY A 203 -3.75 2.79 8.24
CA GLY A 203 -3.68 1.98 7.05
C GLY A 203 -5.00 1.92 6.31
N ALA A 204 -4.95 2.07 4.97
CA ALA A 204 -6.15 2.04 4.12
C ALA A 204 -6.91 0.70 4.17
N ARG A 205 -6.27 -0.37 4.65
CA ARG A 205 -6.84 -1.73 4.77
C ARG A 205 -8.03 -1.77 5.73
N VAL A 206 -7.94 -1.08 6.85
CA VAL A 206 -8.94 -1.13 7.92
C VAL A 206 -10.27 -0.50 7.50
N PRO A 207 -10.33 0.79 7.07
CA PRO A 207 -11.59 1.40 6.65
C PRO A 207 -12.19 0.68 5.45
N LEU A 208 -11.37 0.11 4.54
CA LEU A 208 -11.86 -0.72 3.45
C LEU A 208 -12.54 -2.00 3.96
N ALA A 209 -11.90 -2.73 4.88
CA ALA A 209 -12.47 -3.96 5.45
C ALA A 209 -13.77 -3.70 6.22
N VAL A 210 -13.83 -2.61 7.00
CA VAL A 210 -15.04 -2.19 7.72
C VAL A 210 -16.15 -1.78 6.74
N GLY A 211 -15.81 -1.05 5.67
CA GLY A 211 -16.77 -0.69 4.62
C GLY A 211 -17.35 -1.93 3.93
N MET A 212 -16.51 -2.90 3.59
CA MET A 212 -16.94 -4.18 3.01
C MET A 212 -17.79 -5.00 3.98
N LEU A 213 -17.45 -5.00 5.27
CA LEU A 213 -18.23 -5.70 6.30
C LEU A 213 -19.64 -5.10 6.45
N LYS A 214 -19.73 -3.77 6.47
CA LYS A 214 -21.00 -3.03 6.52
C LYS A 214 -21.86 -3.34 5.31
N GLU A 215 -21.28 -3.39 4.11
CA GLU A 215 -21.99 -3.71 2.88
C GLU A 215 -22.47 -5.18 2.83
N ALA A 216 -21.65 -6.11 3.33
CA ALA A 216 -21.96 -7.55 3.27
C ALA A 216 -22.91 -8.04 4.39
N THR A 217 -22.80 -7.50 5.60
CA THR A 217 -23.51 -8.01 6.79
C THR A 217 -24.44 -6.99 7.44
N GLY A 218 -24.35 -5.71 7.06
CA GLY A 218 -25.05 -4.60 7.73
C GLY A 218 -24.44 -4.19 9.08
N VAL A 219 -23.39 -4.88 9.55
CA VAL A 219 -22.71 -4.55 10.80
C VAL A 219 -21.82 -3.32 10.59
N ASN A 220 -22.10 -2.25 11.33
CA ASN A 220 -21.28 -1.05 11.33
C ASN A 220 -20.31 -1.08 12.52
N ILE A 221 -19.02 -0.91 12.26
CA ILE A 221 -17.99 -0.77 13.30
C ILE A 221 -17.52 0.67 13.28
N ASP A 222 -17.73 1.39 14.37
CA ASP A 222 -17.30 2.77 14.47
C ASP A 222 -15.79 2.88 14.79
N PHE A 223 -15.21 4.03 14.49
CA PHE A 223 -13.78 4.31 14.69
C PHE A 223 -13.30 3.98 16.11
N PHE A 224 -14.04 4.44 17.13
CA PHE A 224 -13.66 4.24 18.53
C PHE A 224 -13.84 2.79 18.98
N GLU A 225 -14.87 2.11 18.48
CA GLU A 225 -15.10 0.70 18.78
C GLU A 225 -13.95 -0.15 18.25
N TYR A 226 -13.55 0.06 16.99
CA TYR A 226 -12.39 -0.59 16.41
C TYR A 226 -11.12 -0.31 17.21
N MET A 227 -10.87 0.97 17.52
CA MET A 227 -9.67 1.38 18.25
C MET A 227 -9.57 0.70 19.61
N VAL A 228 -10.64 0.67 20.41
CA VAL A 228 -10.62 0.06 21.74
C VAL A 228 -10.29 -1.44 21.68
N VAL A 229 -10.79 -2.14 20.67
CA VAL A 229 -10.57 -3.58 20.49
C VAL A 229 -9.15 -3.88 19.99
N VAL A 230 -8.64 -3.10 19.05
CA VAL A 230 -7.38 -3.39 18.37
C VAL A 230 -6.17 -2.77 19.06
N PHE A 231 -6.32 -1.61 19.70
CA PHE A 231 -5.22 -0.92 20.35
C PHE A 231 -4.43 -1.78 21.37
N PRO A 232 -5.05 -2.67 22.17
CA PRO A 232 -4.31 -3.58 23.07
C PRO A 232 -3.40 -4.60 22.36
N THR A 233 -3.60 -4.83 21.06
CA THR A 233 -2.81 -5.80 20.27
C THR A 233 -1.55 -5.20 19.65
N VAL A 234 -1.39 -3.87 19.78
CA VAL A 234 -0.34 -3.05 19.15
C VAL A 234 0.60 -2.49 20.20
#